data_AF-A0A1Q3LNP7-F1
#
_entry.id   AF-A0A1Q3LNP7-F1
#
_cell.length_a   1.000
_cell.length_b   1.000
_cell.length_c   1.000
_cell.angle_alpha   90.00
_cell.angle_beta   90.00
_cell.angle_gamma   90.00
#
_symmetry.space_group_name_H-M   'P 1'
#
loop_
_entity.id
_entity.type
_entity.pdbx_description
1 polymer ?
#
loop_
_entity_poly.entity_id
_entity_poly.type
_entity_poly.pdbx_seq_one_letter_code
_entity_poly.pdbx_strand_id
1 'polypeptide(L)'
;MFDSDKLTQPPLLRPSQAAGSFAKRPRLQSGGGATGTRAIMGKTISGQVNDAATAPCDVEVEEVLTEHDTLVVLSLGFASAHDPLDVLHIVCGRHRSGREPPPLEDELYIERSDQSLACDGRDVIHLAGHSNHIELALSDAGMSALALPHCTRFRFDTHPELLPIARHQLAAMIRAGQPKVSLQEE
;
A
#
# COMPACT_ATOMS: atom_id res chain seq x y z
N MET A 1 -41.94 39.59 -19.53
CA MET A 1 -42.57 38.45 -18.85
C MET A 1 -41.79 37.22 -19.28
N PHE A 2 -41.00 36.69 -18.34
CA PHE A 2 -40.29 35.40 -18.27
C PHE A 2 -39.35 34.95 -19.41
N ASP A 3 -38.05 35.08 -19.11
CA ASP A 3 -36.90 34.36 -19.70
C ASP A 3 -36.97 32.86 -19.40
N SER A 4 -36.77 32.05 -20.43
CA SER A 4 -36.74 30.59 -20.36
C SER A 4 -35.39 30.07 -19.86
N ASP A 5 -35.48 29.31 -18.77
CA ASP A 5 -34.75 28.09 -18.45
C ASP A 5 -33.22 28.12 -18.38
N LYS A 6 -32.81 28.38 -17.13
CA LYS A 6 -31.54 28.01 -16.51
C LYS A 6 -31.24 26.51 -16.70
N LEU A 7 -30.24 26.22 -17.53
CA LEU A 7 -29.44 25.01 -17.44
C LEU A 7 -28.86 24.92 -16.02
N THR A 8 -29.31 23.93 -15.26
CA THR A 8 -28.80 23.65 -13.92
C THR A 8 -27.51 22.85 -14.10
N GLN A 9 -26.36 23.50 -13.95
CA GLN A 9 -25.08 22.81 -13.81
C GLN A 9 -25.07 22.06 -12.46
N PRO A 10 -24.62 20.79 -12.41
CA PRO A 10 -24.35 20.12 -11.15
C PRO A 10 -23.15 20.80 -10.46
N PRO A 11 -23.09 20.81 -9.11
CA PRO A 11 -22.04 21.48 -8.38
C PRO A 11 -20.70 20.79 -8.64
N LEU A 12 -19.70 21.57 -9.05
CA LEU A 12 -18.30 21.16 -9.13
C LEU A 12 -17.84 20.71 -7.73
N LEU A 13 -17.58 19.42 -7.57
CA LEU A 13 -16.84 18.88 -6.43
C LEU A 13 -15.46 19.57 -6.41
N ARG A 14 -15.17 20.24 -5.30
CA ARG A 14 -13.89 20.92 -5.08
C ARG A 14 -12.77 19.88 -5.02
N PRO A 15 -11.56 20.16 -5.56
CA PRO A 15 -10.41 19.29 -5.35
C PRO A 15 -10.13 19.15 -3.85
N SER A 16 -10.08 17.91 -3.37
CA SER A 16 -9.61 17.58 -2.03
C SER A 16 -8.17 18.06 -1.88
N GLN A 17 -7.94 18.96 -0.91
CA GLN A 17 -6.60 19.36 -0.51
C GLN A 17 -5.96 18.25 0.33
N ALA A 18 -5.60 17.14 -0.30
CA ALA A 18 -4.80 16.08 0.31
C ALA A 18 -3.44 15.96 -0.42
N ALA A 19 -2.74 17.08 -0.56
CA ALA A 19 -1.34 17.12 -0.95
C ALA A 19 -0.61 18.04 0.02
N GLY A 20 -0.57 17.62 1.28
CA GLY A 20 -0.01 18.38 2.39
C GLY A 20 1.27 17.75 2.92
N SER A 21 2.41 18.30 2.48
CA SER A 21 3.65 18.41 3.25
C SER A 21 4.40 17.12 3.62
N PHE A 22 5.36 16.74 2.78
CA PHE A 22 6.54 15.94 3.15
C PHE A 22 7.40 16.71 4.17
N ALA A 23 7.01 16.68 5.44
CA ALA A 23 7.77 17.27 6.53
C ALA A 23 8.79 16.27 7.11
N LYS A 24 10.07 16.54 6.82
CA LYS A 24 11.28 15.97 7.42
C LYS A 24 11.11 15.66 8.92
N ARG A 25 11.46 14.43 9.35
CA ARG A 25 11.75 14.13 10.75
C ARG A 25 13.25 13.86 10.99
N PRO A 26 13.81 14.24 12.17
CA PRO A 26 15.23 14.16 12.44
C PRO A 26 15.66 12.76 12.88
N ARG A 27 16.88 12.38 12.46
CA ARG A 27 17.56 11.13 12.82
C ARG A 27 17.97 11.18 14.31
N LEU A 28 17.41 10.31 15.14
CA LEU A 28 17.91 10.10 16.51
C LEU A 28 19.26 9.35 16.44
N GLN A 29 20.32 9.96 16.96
CA GLN A 29 21.59 9.29 17.27
C GLN A 29 21.45 8.53 18.58
N SER A 30 21.75 7.22 18.60
CA SER A 30 22.00 6.49 19.85
C SER A 30 23.49 6.21 19.99
N GLY A 31 24.10 6.86 20.99
CA GLY A 31 25.48 6.67 21.42
C GLY A 31 25.72 5.31 22.08
N GLY A 32 27.00 4.94 22.14
CA GLY A 32 27.48 3.64 22.62
C GLY A 32 27.51 3.45 24.14
N GLY A 33 27.90 2.24 24.53
CA GLY A 33 28.19 1.84 25.90
C GLY A 33 28.11 0.33 26.05
N ALA A 34 29.18 -0.39 25.67
CA ALA A 34 29.32 -1.82 25.90
C ALA A 34 30.26 -2.07 27.09
N THR A 35 29.73 -2.65 28.17
CA THR A 35 30.51 -3.42 29.15
C THR A 35 29.55 -4.22 30.04
N GLY A 36 29.79 -5.54 30.17
CA GLY A 36 29.13 -6.34 31.22
C GLY A 36 28.92 -7.81 30.89
N THR A 37 29.99 -8.60 30.88
CA THR A 37 29.97 -10.06 30.83
C THR A 37 29.41 -10.66 32.13
N ARG A 38 28.48 -11.64 32.04
CA ARG A 38 28.63 -12.98 32.67
C ARG A 38 27.45 -13.92 32.39
N ALA A 39 27.86 -15.18 32.26
CA ALA A 39 27.12 -16.33 31.77
C ALA A 39 26.05 -16.87 32.73
N ILE A 40 25.01 -17.48 32.16
CA ILE A 40 24.33 -18.62 32.76
C ILE A 40 24.16 -19.72 31.72
N MET A 41 24.64 -20.88 32.15
CA MET A 41 24.76 -22.17 31.51
C MET A 41 23.39 -22.86 31.52
N GLY A 42 22.98 -23.46 30.40
CA GLY A 42 21.93 -24.47 30.42
C GLY A 42 20.99 -24.45 29.22
N LYS A 43 20.94 -25.60 28.55
CA LYS A 43 20.01 -26.02 27.48
C LYS A 43 20.20 -25.35 26.12
N THR A 44 20.94 -26.07 25.29
CA THR A 44 20.65 -26.21 23.87
C THR A 44 19.17 -26.55 23.70
N ILE A 45 18.34 -25.54 23.45
CA ILE A 45 17.07 -25.74 22.76
C ILE A 45 17.41 -25.40 21.32
N SER A 46 17.68 -26.44 20.54
CA SER A 46 17.61 -26.37 19.09
C SER A 46 16.12 -26.15 18.77
N GLY A 47 15.68 -24.90 18.91
CA GLY A 47 14.42 -24.45 18.35
C GLY A 47 14.69 -24.30 16.87
N GLN A 48 14.23 -25.27 16.09
CA GLN A 48 13.86 -24.99 14.71
C GLN A 48 13.01 -23.72 14.76
N VAL A 49 13.56 -22.62 14.25
CA VAL A 49 12.76 -21.52 13.73
C VAL A 49 11.97 -22.13 12.59
N ASN A 50 10.85 -22.74 12.94
CA ASN A 50 9.78 -22.91 11.99
C ASN A 50 9.35 -21.48 11.67
N ASP A 51 9.87 -20.93 10.59
CA ASP A 51 9.15 -19.95 9.78
C ASP A 51 7.86 -20.66 9.37
N ALA A 52 6.90 -20.70 10.28
CA ALA A 52 5.52 -21.02 9.95
C ALA A 52 5.13 -19.89 9.01
N ALA A 53 5.20 -20.17 7.71
CA ALA A 53 4.59 -19.36 6.69
C ALA A 53 3.14 -19.17 7.12
N THR A 54 2.86 -18.02 7.75
CA THR A 54 1.52 -17.67 8.18
C THR A 54 0.72 -17.65 6.89
N ALA A 55 -0.33 -18.47 6.84
CA ALA A 55 -1.17 -18.54 5.66
C ALA A 55 -1.60 -17.11 5.27
N PRO A 56 -1.67 -16.79 3.97
CA PRO A 56 -2.06 -15.44 3.56
C PRO A 56 -3.43 -15.10 4.12
N CYS A 57 -3.61 -13.84 4.51
CA CYS A 57 -4.90 -13.33 4.92
C CYS A 57 -5.70 -12.93 3.67
N ASP A 58 -6.87 -13.51 3.49
CA ASP A 58 -7.75 -13.17 2.38
C ASP A 58 -8.77 -12.12 2.85
N VAL A 59 -8.91 -11.05 2.07
CA VAL A 59 -9.91 -9.99 2.28
C VAL A 59 -10.67 -9.75 0.98
N GLU A 60 -11.97 -9.47 1.09
CA GLU A 60 -12.83 -9.27 -0.08
C GLU A 60 -12.90 -7.80 -0.46
N VAL A 61 -12.66 -7.49 -1.74
CA VAL A 61 -12.73 -6.13 -2.28
C VAL A 61 -14.16 -5.80 -2.69
N GLU A 62 -14.66 -4.69 -2.15
CA GLU A 62 -16.00 -4.16 -2.40
C GLU A 62 -15.99 -2.99 -3.39
N GLU A 63 -14.85 -2.27 -3.49
CA GLU A 63 -14.73 -1.11 -4.35
C GLU A 63 -13.29 -0.94 -4.90
N VAL A 64 -13.19 -0.44 -6.13
CA VAL A 64 -11.91 -0.03 -6.74
C VAL A 64 -12.03 1.39 -7.27
N LEU A 65 -11.13 2.28 -6.84
CA LEU A 65 -10.98 3.62 -7.41
C LEU A 65 -9.59 3.81 -8.01
N THR A 66 -9.52 4.53 -9.13
CA THR A 66 -8.26 4.81 -9.83
C THR A 66 -8.13 6.28 -10.19
N GLU A 67 -6.93 6.84 -10.05
CA GLU A 67 -6.59 8.20 -10.49
C GLU A 67 -5.30 8.19 -11.33
N HIS A 68 -5.22 9.08 -12.33
CA HIS A 68 -4.15 9.12 -13.33
C HIS A 68 -3.66 10.53 -13.68
N ASP A 69 -3.70 11.48 -12.74
CA ASP A 69 -3.29 12.87 -13.01
C ASP A 69 -1.77 13.04 -12.98
N THR A 70 -1.19 13.53 -11.89
CA THR A 70 0.28 13.54 -11.69
C THR A 70 0.76 12.25 -11.03
N LEU A 71 -0.16 11.55 -10.37
CA LEU A 71 0.05 10.29 -9.67
C LEU A 71 -0.70 9.16 -10.37
N VAL A 72 -0.25 7.94 -10.14
CA VAL A 72 -0.98 6.71 -10.42
C VAL A 72 -1.50 6.20 -9.09
N VAL A 73 -2.82 6.20 -8.90
CA VAL A 73 -3.46 5.81 -7.65
C VAL A 73 -4.33 4.58 -7.90
N LEU A 74 -4.19 3.55 -7.06
CA LEU A 74 -5.11 2.44 -6.91
C LEU A 74 -5.66 2.47 -5.48
N SER A 75 -6.97 2.54 -5.32
CA SER A 75 -7.62 2.40 -4.02
C SER A 75 -8.46 1.14 -4.00
N LEU A 76 -8.31 0.32 -2.97
CA LEU A 76 -9.09 -0.89 -2.74
C LEU A 76 -9.94 -0.68 -1.48
N GLY A 77 -11.26 -0.65 -1.63
CA GLY A 77 -12.20 -0.66 -0.50
C GLY A 77 -12.52 -2.10 -0.11
N PHE A 78 -12.42 -2.43 1.17
CA PHE A 78 -12.64 -3.78 1.70
C PHE A 78 -13.08 -3.74 3.17
N ALA A 79 -13.70 -4.84 3.63
CA ALA A 79 -14.00 -5.01 5.05
C ALA A 79 -12.78 -5.58 5.78
N SER A 80 -12.25 -4.83 6.75
CA SER A 80 -11.21 -5.30 7.67
C SER A 80 -11.82 -5.71 9.02
N ALA A 81 -11.04 -6.41 9.87
CA ALA A 81 -11.49 -6.82 11.20
C ALA A 81 -11.83 -5.64 12.13
N HIS A 82 -11.28 -4.44 11.85
CA HIS A 82 -11.43 -3.25 12.70
C HIS A 82 -12.29 -2.17 12.06
N ASP A 83 -12.44 -2.17 10.74
CA ASP A 83 -13.21 -1.19 9.98
C ASP A 83 -13.92 -1.88 8.80
N PRO A 84 -15.27 -1.87 8.78
CA PRO A 84 -16.04 -2.45 7.67
C PRO A 84 -15.98 -1.63 6.37
N LEU A 85 -15.42 -0.42 6.39
CA LEU A 85 -15.25 0.47 5.24
C LEU A 85 -13.79 0.91 5.10
N ASP A 86 -12.88 -0.04 5.27
CA ASP A 86 -11.46 0.23 5.14
C ASP A 86 -11.06 0.42 3.69
N VAL A 87 -10.06 1.28 3.45
CA VAL A 87 -9.56 1.59 2.13
C VAL A 87 -8.05 1.54 2.16
N LEU A 88 -7.45 0.81 1.22
CA LEU A 88 -6.01 0.82 0.99
C LEU A 88 -5.70 1.64 -0.26
N HIS A 89 -5.05 2.78 -0.07
CA HIS A 89 -4.50 3.60 -1.14
C HIS A 89 -3.08 3.15 -1.47
N ILE A 90 -2.81 2.89 -2.75
CA ILE A 90 -1.51 2.53 -3.29
C ILE A 90 -1.18 3.56 -4.36
N VAL A 91 -0.08 4.27 -4.17
CA VAL A 91 0.24 5.49 -4.94
C VAL A 91 1.67 5.44 -5.44
N CYS A 92 1.91 5.92 -6.65
CA CYS A 92 3.24 6.29 -7.11
C CYS A 92 3.21 7.49 -8.06
N GLY A 93 4.36 8.13 -8.25
CA GLY A 93 4.54 9.08 -9.34
C GLY A 93 4.35 8.42 -10.71
N ARG A 94 3.86 9.17 -11.71
CA ARG A 94 3.72 8.68 -13.09
C ARG A 94 5.05 8.41 -13.81
N HIS A 95 6.11 9.02 -13.33
CA HIS A 95 7.46 8.89 -13.87
C HIS A 95 8.44 8.85 -12.70
N ARG A 96 9.45 7.99 -12.80
CA ARG A 96 10.60 8.04 -11.89
C ARG A 96 11.56 9.15 -12.30
N SER A 97 12.11 9.83 -11.30
CA SER A 97 13.12 10.87 -11.49
C SER A 97 14.46 10.36 -12.01
N GLY A 98 14.76 9.06 -11.80
CA GLY A 98 16.03 8.43 -12.17
C GLY A 98 17.21 8.83 -11.28
N ARG A 99 16.96 9.51 -10.16
CA ARG A 99 17.99 9.93 -9.21
C ARG A 99 18.39 8.78 -8.28
N GLU A 100 19.65 8.79 -7.85
CA GLU A 100 20.18 7.82 -6.88
C GLU A 100 20.76 8.55 -5.64
N PRO A 101 20.32 8.22 -4.41
CA PRO A 101 19.23 7.29 -4.10
C PRO A 101 17.87 7.81 -4.60
N PRO A 102 16.89 6.92 -4.87
CA PRO A 102 15.55 7.32 -5.27
C PRO A 102 14.93 8.22 -4.20
N PRO A 103 14.35 9.37 -4.59
CA PRO A 103 13.57 10.15 -3.65
C PRO A 103 12.24 9.43 -3.35
N LEU A 104 11.56 9.79 -2.27
CA LEU A 104 10.35 9.10 -1.82
C LEU A 104 9.23 9.11 -2.86
N GLU A 105 9.13 10.16 -3.67
CA GLU A 105 8.17 10.26 -4.77
C GLU A 105 8.37 9.22 -5.89
N ASP A 106 9.55 8.60 -5.97
CA ASP A 106 9.85 7.53 -6.91
C ASP A 106 9.47 6.14 -6.37
N GLU A 107 9.15 6.04 -5.08
CA GLU A 107 8.74 4.82 -4.41
C GLU A 107 7.21 4.67 -4.39
N LEU A 108 6.73 3.47 -4.06
CA LEU A 108 5.33 3.29 -3.69
C LEU A 108 5.05 4.04 -2.38
N TYR A 109 3.85 4.57 -2.25
CA TYR A 109 3.29 5.02 -0.98
C TYR A 109 2.01 4.23 -0.75
N ILE A 110 1.89 3.61 0.42
CA ILE A 110 0.72 2.81 0.80
C ILE A 110 0.15 3.37 2.09
N GLU A 111 -1.15 3.61 2.11
CA GLU A 111 -1.86 4.23 3.23
C GLU A 111 -3.24 3.57 3.39
N ARG A 112 -3.68 3.36 4.63
CA ARG A 112 -5.07 2.94 4.94
C ARG A 112 -5.98 4.14 5.21
N SER A 113 -7.28 3.92 5.45
CA SER A 113 -8.24 4.97 5.81
C SER A 113 -7.76 5.89 6.94
N ASP A 114 -7.00 5.35 7.90
CA ASP A 114 -6.27 6.14 8.91
C ASP A 114 -4.88 6.50 8.38
N GLN A 115 -4.62 7.78 8.14
CA GLN A 115 -3.33 8.32 7.66
C GLN A 115 -2.14 8.01 8.58
N SER A 116 -2.38 7.62 9.84
CA SER A 116 -1.32 7.15 10.72
C SER A 116 -0.82 5.74 10.36
N LEU A 117 -1.59 5.00 9.55
CA LEU A 117 -1.28 3.69 9.01
C LEU A 117 -0.79 3.81 7.57
N ALA A 118 0.49 4.15 7.42
CA ALA A 118 1.11 4.32 6.12
C ALA A 118 2.56 3.83 6.11
N CYS A 119 3.01 3.35 4.95
CA CYS A 119 4.41 3.01 4.69
C CYS A 119 4.81 3.41 3.27
N ASP A 120 6.11 3.35 2.98
CA ASP A 120 6.64 3.58 1.64
C ASP A 120 7.16 2.30 0.99
N GLY A 121 7.65 2.44 -0.23
CA GLY A 121 8.07 1.35 -1.08
C GLY A 121 9.19 0.54 -0.47
N ARG A 122 9.95 1.01 0.52
CA ARG A 122 10.99 0.22 1.20
C ARG A 122 10.41 -0.91 2.04
N ASP A 123 9.21 -0.71 2.58
CA ASP A 123 8.51 -1.68 3.43
C ASP A 123 7.66 -2.68 2.66
N VAL A 124 7.47 -2.45 1.35
CA VAL A 124 6.83 -3.40 0.44
C VAL A 124 7.83 -4.46 0.01
N ILE A 125 7.48 -5.74 0.07
CA ILE A 125 8.28 -6.82 -0.54
C ILE A 125 7.88 -6.95 -2.01
N HIS A 126 6.59 -7.12 -2.27
CA HIS A 126 6.01 -7.07 -3.62
C HIS A 126 4.52 -6.72 -3.59
N LEU A 127 4.05 -6.22 -4.72
CA LEU A 127 2.64 -6.02 -5.05
C LEU A 127 2.36 -6.72 -6.37
N ALA A 128 1.65 -7.84 -6.33
CA ALA A 128 1.43 -8.70 -7.49
C ALA A 128 -0.04 -8.76 -7.87
N GLY A 129 -0.35 -8.46 -9.13
CA GLY A 129 -1.65 -8.76 -9.71
C GLY A 129 -1.68 -10.17 -10.26
N HIS A 130 -2.44 -11.07 -9.64
CA HIS A 130 -2.72 -12.43 -10.12
C HIS A 130 -4.01 -12.50 -10.93
N SER A 131 -4.27 -13.64 -11.58
CA SER A 131 -5.46 -13.86 -12.42
C SER A 131 -6.79 -13.73 -11.65
N ASN A 132 -6.76 -13.92 -10.32
CA ASN A 132 -7.93 -13.96 -9.45
C ASN A 132 -7.81 -13.12 -8.16
N HIS A 133 -6.69 -12.43 -7.92
CA HIS A 133 -6.50 -11.59 -6.74
C HIS A 133 -5.36 -10.58 -6.93
N ILE A 134 -5.25 -9.62 -6.00
CA ILE A 134 -4.04 -8.82 -5.81
C ILE A 134 -3.38 -9.23 -4.50
N GLU A 135 -2.08 -9.46 -4.54
CA GLU A 135 -1.28 -9.83 -3.36
C GLU A 135 -0.37 -8.68 -2.96
N LEU A 136 -0.44 -8.28 -1.69
CA LEU A 136 0.49 -7.37 -1.06
C LEU A 136 1.32 -8.14 -0.02
N ALA A 137 2.63 -8.17 -0.24
CA ALA A 137 3.58 -8.67 0.74
C ALA A 137 4.40 -7.54 1.36
N LEU A 138 4.56 -7.56 2.68
CA LEU A 138 5.16 -6.51 3.48
C LEU A 138 6.32 -7.05 4.33
N SER A 139 7.32 -6.20 4.58
CA SER A 139 8.32 -6.44 5.61
C SER A 139 7.70 -6.36 7.01
N ASP A 140 8.42 -6.80 8.05
CA ASP A 140 7.97 -6.64 9.44
C ASP A 140 7.65 -5.17 9.81
N ALA A 141 8.41 -4.22 9.23
CA ALA A 141 8.17 -2.79 9.41
C ALA A 141 6.88 -2.36 8.72
N GLY A 142 6.63 -2.81 7.49
CA GLY A 142 5.38 -2.54 6.76
C GLY A 142 4.16 -3.15 7.42
N MET A 143 4.26 -4.39 7.92
CA MET A 143 3.20 -5.04 8.70
C MET A 143 2.82 -4.20 9.92
N SER A 144 3.83 -3.73 10.65
CA SER A 144 3.63 -2.92 11.84
C SER A 144 3.03 -1.55 11.50
N ALA A 145 3.47 -0.94 10.40
CA ALA A 145 3.01 0.37 9.96
C ALA A 145 1.57 0.35 9.43
N LEU A 146 1.18 -0.66 8.66
CA LEU A 146 -0.16 -0.78 8.07
C LEU A 146 -1.15 -1.56 8.94
N ALA A 147 -0.68 -2.18 10.04
CA ALA A 147 -1.43 -3.15 10.82
C ALA A 147 -2.07 -4.24 9.93
N LEU A 148 -1.30 -4.69 8.93
CA LEU A 148 -1.65 -5.77 8.00
C LEU A 148 -0.71 -6.96 8.20
N PRO A 149 -1.17 -8.20 7.92
CA PRO A 149 -0.30 -9.37 7.97
C PRO A 149 0.76 -9.32 6.85
N HIS A 150 1.79 -10.16 6.99
CA HIS A 150 2.91 -10.25 6.05
C HIS A 150 2.45 -10.40 4.61
N CYS A 151 1.42 -11.21 4.36
CA CYS A 151 0.82 -11.39 3.05
C CYS A 151 -0.70 -11.22 3.15
N THR A 152 -1.22 -10.27 2.38
CA THR A 152 -2.67 -10.00 2.24
C THR A 152 -3.08 -10.22 0.79
N ARG A 153 -4.10 -11.05 0.57
CA ARG A 153 -4.69 -11.29 -0.74
C ARG A 153 -6.05 -10.61 -0.81
N PHE A 154 -6.14 -9.62 -1.68
CA PHE A 154 -7.35 -8.90 -2.03
C PHE A 154 -8.10 -9.69 -3.10
N ARG A 155 -9.16 -10.36 -2.67
CA ARG A 155 -10.06 -11.19 -3.48
C ARG A 155 -11.15 -10.33 -4.11
N PHE A 156 -11.70 -10.82 -5.21
CA PHE A 156 -12.72 -10.15 -6.01
C PHE A 156 -13.85 -11.15 -6.34
N ASP A 157 -14.14 -12.08 -5.43
CA ASP A 157 -15.10 -13.15 -5.66
C ASP A 157 -16.55 -12.62 -5.68
N THR A 158 -16.83 -11.56 -4.92
CA THR A 158 -18.12 -10.86 -4.84
C THR A 158 -18.33 -9.95 -6.05
N HIS A 159 -17.30 -9.20 -6.46
CA HIS A 159 -17.34 -8.25 -7.58
C HIS A 159 -16.19 -8.50 -8.57
N PRO A 160 -16.22 -9.60 -9.34
CA PRO A 160 -15.12 -10.02 -10.22
C PRO A 160 -14.79 -9.01 -11.33
N GLU A 161 -15.73 -8.14 -11.70
CA GLU A 161 -15.53 -7.06 -12.67
C GLU A 161 -14.54 -5.98 -12.21
N LEU A 162 -14.25 -5.89 -10.91
CA LEU A 162 -13.31 -4.92 -10.35
C LEU A 162 -11.83 -5.34 -10.57
N LEU A 163 -11.56 -6.64 -10.66
CA LEU A 163 -10.19 -7.14 -10.81
C LEU A 163 -9.51 -6.65 -12.11
N PRO A 164 -10.14 -6.68 -13.30
CA PRO A 164 -9.56 -6.09 -14.51
C PRO A 164 -9.18 -4.61 -14.35
N ILE A 165 -9.98 -3.82 -13.62
CA ILE A 165 -9.73 -2.40 -13.36
C ILE A 165 -8.47 -2.26 -12.50
N ALA A 166 -8.39 -3.00 -11.39
CA ALA A 166 -7.25 -2.96 -10.49
C ALA A 166 -5.97 -3.46 -11.18
N ARG A 167 -6.03 -4.54 -11.97
CA ARG A 167 -4.90 -5.03 -12.78
C ARG A 167 -4.44 -4.02 -13.83
N HIS A 168 -5.37 -3.31 -14.47
CA HIS A 168 -5.01 -2.22 -15.39
C HIS A 168 -4.22 -1.11 -14.69
N GLN A 169 -4.60 -0.79 -13.44
CA GLN A 169 -3.90 0.18 -12.62
C GLN A 169 -2.50 -0.28 -12.22
N LEU A 170 -2.34 -1.55 -11.81
CA LEU A 170 -1.02 -2.13 -11.55
C LEU A 170 -0.14 -2.09 -12.81
N ALA A 171 -0.69 -2.35 -14.00
CA ALA A 171 0.03 -2.18 -15.25
C ALA A 171 0.52 -0.74 -15.46
N ALA A 172 -0.27 0.25 -15.04
CA ALA A 172 0.13 1.66 -15.09
C ALA A 172 1.28 1.96 -14.12
N MET A 173 1.26 1.41 -12.91
CA MET A 173 2.36 1.54 -11.94
C MET A 173 3.65 0.87 -12.44
N ILE A 174 3.55 -0.29 -13.11
CA ILE A 174 4.69 -0.95 -13.77
C ILE A 174 5.27 -0.05 -14.86
N ARG A 175 4.41 0.54 -15.72
CA ARG A 175 4.85 1.50 -16.76
C ARG A 175 5.48 2.76 -16.17
N ALA A 176 5.05 3.17 -14.97
CA ALA A 176 5.66 4.27 -14.24
C ALA A 176 7.05 3.92 -13.67
N GLY A 177 7.46 2.65 -13.74
CA GLY A 177 8.78 2.16 -13.35
C GLY A 177 8.85 1.60 -11.94
N GLN A 178 7.72 1.26 -11.32
CA GLN A 178 7.70 0.71 -9.96
C GLN A 178 8.26 -0.72 -9.93
N PRO A 179 9.41 -0.95 -9.27
CA PRO A 179 10.15 -2.21 -9.37
C PRO A 179 9.53 -3.35 -8.57
N LYS A 180 8.67 -3.04 -7.59
CA LYS A 180 8.01 -4.00 -6.70
C LYS A 180 6.62 -4.39 -7.17
N VAL A 181 6.15 -3.82 -8.27
CA VAL A 181 4.84 -4.13 -8.85
C VAL A 181 5.02 -5.11 -9.99
N SER A 182 4.18 -6.13 -10.04
CA SER A 182 4.21 -7.12 -11.13
C SER A 182 2.79 -7.57 -11.50
N LEU A 183 2.64 -8.07 -12.72
CA LEU A 183 1.48 -8.83 -13.14
C LEU A 183 1.94 -10.27 -13.38
N GLN A 184 1.24 -11.22 -12.78
CA GLN A 184 1.44 -12.63 -13.02
C GLN A 184 0.37 -13.12 -13.99
N GLU A 185 0.83 -13.86 -14.99
CA GLU A 185 0.01 -14.71 -15.86
C GLU A 185 0.20 -16.13 -15.34
N GLU A 186 -0.90 -16.85 -15.07
CA GLU A 186 -0.84 -18.25 -14.64
C GLU A 186 -0.54 -19.18 -15.82
#